data_AF-D5WU68-F1
#
_entry.id   AF-D5WU68-F1
#
_cell.length_a   1.000
_cell.length_b   1.000
_cell.length_c   1.000
_cell.angle_alpha   90.00
_cell.angle_beta   90.00
_cell.angle_gamma   90.00
#
_symmetry.space_group_name_H-M   'P 1'
#
loop_
_entity.id
_entity.type
_entity.pdbx_description
1 polymer ?
#
loop_
_entity_poly.entity_id
_entity_poly.type
_entity_poly.pdbx_seq_one_letter_code
_entity_poly.pdbx_strand_id
1 'polypeptide(L)'
;MTGFTPQPTRRKLRQTGIQAYLKTTRWRLTASYVGILLVVELIIGLFAGVLLHHQVVRDVEHILQSHLPKEENHEWNEDHEHKHNTIPMQTIGDDRPAYEVGYYVVADKRWYTPYTSGVLPYQAGADRVSATGNPELQLITASDGTPFYVYSMPTFHDGTLTSIRQSAMDATLPLDVMRHFNMLLTTFIILASAAAVIGGYILAGRALRPIAQMAKRQQSFTADASHQLRTPLTVIRTTAELALGTDDPEEWRDALETTVAETHHMSRMVESLATLARMDYEEGAVKRSPFAVRDLVEEVAAHIEPLAGEKGVAFHAPEAGEDRLVGDQHRIWQLLTVLLENAIKYTPEGGHVYFSYRRNGPEAVFTVRDTGIGIAREELPHIFDRFYRGSVVQKERIPGSGLGLSIAKEIAELHGGTIHVDSEVGVGTTFTVSLPIAGQKKSS
;
A
#
# COMPACT_ATOMS: atom_id res chain seq x y z
N MET A 1 9.75 23.83 47.43
CA MET A 1 9.98 23.55 45.98
C MET A 1 9.25 22.26 45.62
N THR A 2 7.94 22.33 45.38
CA THR A 2 7.14 21.21 44.88
C THR A 2 7.06 21.35 43.36
N GLY A 3 7.76 20.47 42.66
CA GLY A 3 7.85 20.47 41.20
C GLY A 3 6.50 20.17 40.57
N PHE A 4 5.85 21.19 40.03
CA PHE A 4 4.68 21.06 39.19
C PHE A 4 5.14 20.49 37.84
N THR A 5 5.05 19.16 37.69
CA THR A 5 5.21 18.52 36.38
C THR A 5 4.03 18.95 35.51
N PRO A 6 4.24 19.57 34.34
CA PRO A 6 3.12 19.99 33.50
C PRO A 6 2.40 18.73 33.01
N GLN A 7 1.14 18.55 33.40
CA GLN A 7 0.31 17.50 32.79
C GLN A 7 0.27 17.74 31.27
N PRO A 8 0.51 16.70 30.44
CA PRO A 8 0.45 16.86 29.00
C PRO A 8 -0.96 17.30 28.59
N THR A 9 -1.04 18.38 27.83
CA THR A 9 -2.30 18.90 27.28
C THR A 9 -3.09 17.80 26.57
N ARG A 10 -4.43 17.76 26.70
CA ARG A 10 -5.32 16.75 26.08
C ARG A 10 -5.04 16.51 24.58
N ARG A 11 -4.50 17.51 23.87
CA ARG A 11 -4.02 17.43 22.48
C ARG A 11 -2.83 16.47 22.31
N LYS A 12 -1.84 16.51 23.21
CA LYS A 12 -0.70 15.57 23.23
C LYS A 12 -1.19 14.14 23.49
N LEU A 13 -2.09 13.93 24.45
CA LEU A 13 -2.64 12.60 24.79
C LEU A 13 -3.43 11.96 23.63
N ARG A 14 -4.20 12.73 22.85
CA ARG A 14 -4.89 12.23 21.65
C ARG A 14 -3.93 11.95 20.49
N GLN A 15 -2.92 12.79 20.27
CA GLN A 15 -1.91 12.55 19.23
C GLN A 15 -1.04 11.33 19.55
N THR A 16 -0.63 11.13 20.80
CA THR A 16 0.03 9.89 21.21
C THR A 16 -0.89 8.69 21.08
N GLY A 17 -2.20 8.82 21.35
CA GLY A 17 -3.18 7.76 21.13
C GLY A 17 -3.28 7.32 19.65
N ILE A 18 -3.37 8.26 18.72
CA ILE A 18 -3.44 7.96 17.28
C ILE A 18 -2.11 7.37 16.78
N GLN A 19 -0.97 7.91 17.21
CA GLN A 19 0.34 7.35 16.83
C GLN A 19 0.56 5.96 17.42
N ALA A 20 0.15 5.73 18.67
CA ALA A 20 0.19 4.41 19.29
C ALA A 20 -0.72 3.43 18.54
N TYR A 21 -1.95 3.83 18.21
CA TYR A 21 -2.87 3.02 17.42
C TYR A 21 -2.29 2.65 16.06
N LEU A 22 -1.77 3.62 15.30
CA LEU A 22 -1.15 3.37 13.99
C LEU A 22 0.08 2.47 14.09
N LYS A 23 0.90 2.63 15.13
CA LYS A 23 2.07 1.77 15.38
C LYS A 23 1.64 0.33 15.67
N THR A 24 0.62 0.15 16.51
CA THR A 24 0.04 -1.17 16.83
C THR A 24 -0.58 -1.82 15.60
N THR A 25 -1.36 -1.05 14.82
CA THR A 25 -1.98 -1.53 13.57
C THR A 25 -0.94 -1.92 12.53
N ARG A 26 0.14 -1.14 12.38
CA ARG A 26 1.26 -1.47 11.50
C ARG A 26 1.92 -2.79 11.89
N TRP A 27 2.19 -3.00 13.18
CA TRP A 27 2.75 -4.25 13.68
C TRP A 27 1.81 -5.44 13.46
N ARG A 28 0.50 -5.27 13.70
CA ARG A 28 -0.49 -6.34 13.47
C ARG A 28 -0.58 -6.73 11.98
N LEU A 29 -0.66 -5.76 11.08
CA LEU A 29 -0.65 -6.01 9.63
C LEU A 29 0.63 -6.70 9.19
N THR A 30 1.78 -6.20 9.64
CA THR A 30 3.09 -6.80 9.31
C THR A 30 3.14 -8.25 9.81
N ALA A 31 2.70 -8.50 11.05
CA ALA A 31 2.68 -9.85 11.63
C ALA A 31 1.75 -10.80 10.87
N SER A 32 0.56 -10.35 10.45
CA SER A 32 -0.37 -11.18 9.67
C SER A 32 0.18 -11.53 8.29
N TYR A 33 0.75 -10.56 7.56
CA TYR A 33 1.35 -10.81 6.25
C TYR A 33 2.58 -11.72 6.33
N VAL A 34 3.48 -11.45 7.28
CA VAL A 34 4.66 -12.29 7.52
C VAL A 34 4.24 -13.70 7.92
N GLY A 35 3.23 -13.84 8.79
CA GLY A 35 2.71 -15.14 9.20
C GLY A 35 2.18 -15.97 8.04
N ILE A 36 1.39 -15.37 7.14
CA ILE A 36 0.88 -16.05 5.94
C ILE A 36 2.04 -16.47 5.03
N LEU A 37 3.00 -15.57 4.79
CA LEU A 37 4.13 -15.87 3.91
C LEU A 37 5.01 -17.00 4.48
N LEU A 38 5.28 -16.99 5.79
CA LEU A 38 6.02 -18.06 6.46
C LEU A 38 5.36 -19.43 6.29
N VAL A 39 4.03 -19.48 6.42
CA VAL A 39 3.28 -20.72 6.20
C VAL A 39 3.43 -21.20 4.76
N VAL A 40 3.34 -20.29 3.78
CA VAL A 40 3.52 -20.62 2.36
C VAL A 40 4.94 -21.11 2.07
N GLU A 41 5.97 -20.41 2.57
CA GLU A 41 7.37 -20.79 2.42
C GLU A 41 7.64 -22.18 3.01
N LEU A 42 7.09 -22.48 4.19
CA LEU A 42 7.24 -23.78 4.84
C LEU A 42 6.56 -24.90 4.05
N ILE A 43 5.35 -24.66 3.54
CA ILE A 43 4.62 -25.63 2.71
C ILE A 43 5.40 -25.92 1.42
N ILE A 44 5.86 -24.88 0.73
CA ILE A 44 6.64 -25.03 -0.52
C ILE A 44 7.96 -25.74 -0.23
N GLY A 45 8.66 -25.37 0.84
CA GLY A 45 9.91 -26.00 1.24
C GLY A 45 9.74 -27.49 1.57
N LEU A 46 8.71 -27.83 2.36
CA LEU A 46 8.39 -29.23 2.69
C LEU A 46 8.08 -30.02 1.42
N PHE A 47 7.23 -29.47 0.54
CA PHE A 47 6.87 -30.11 -0.71
C PHE A 47 8.09 -30.33 -1.62
N ALA A 48 8.95 -29.32 -1.78
CA ALA A 48 10.16 -29.43 -2.58
C ALA A 48 11.14 -30.47 -2.02
N GLY A 49 11.32 -30.51 -0.69
CA GLY A 49 12.18 -31.51 -0.03
C GLY A 49 11.66 -32.94 -0.21
N VAL A 50 10.35 -33.16 -0.04
CA VAL A 50 9.71 -34.47 -0.26
C VAL A 50 9.82 -34.89 -1.72
N LEU A 51 9.56 -33.97 -2.65
CA LEU A 51 9.64 -34.23 -4.09
C LEU A 51 11.06 -34.63 -4.50
N LEU A 52 12.07 -33.88 -4.05
CA LEU A 52 13.47 -34.23 -4.33
C LEU A 52 13.85 -35.58 -3.73
N HIS A 53 13.49 -35.84 -2.47
CA HIS A 53 13.78 -37.12 -1.84
C HIS A 53 13.18 -38.28 -2.64
N HIS A 54 11.92 -38.15 -3.03
CA HIS A 54 11.24 -39.19 -3.80
C HIS A 54 11.85 -39.38 -5.20
N GLN A 55 12.25 -38.29 -5.86
CA GLN A 55 12.92 -38.34 -7.16
C GLN A 55 14.28 -39.02 -7.07
N VAL A 56 15.11 -38.63 -6.10
CA VAL A 56 16.45 -39.22 -5.89
C VAL A 56 16.32 -40.72 -5.59
N VAL A 57 15.42 -41.10 -4.68
CA VAL A 57 15.21 -42.52 -4.33
C VAL A 57 14.75 -43.33 -5.55
N ARG A 58 13.85 -42.78 -6.38
CA ARG A 58 13.38 -43.44 -7.59
C ARG A 58 14.49 -43.59 -8.64
N ASP A 59 15.31 -42.56 -8.82
CA ASP A 59 16.42 -42.58 -9.76
C ASP A 59 17.49 -43.60 -9.33
N VAL A 60 17.81 -43.64 -8.03
CA VAL A 60 18.66 -44.67 -7.40
C VAL A 60 18.10 -46.07 -7.67
N GLU A 61 16.82 -46.28 -7.41
CA GLU A 61 16.16 -47.58 -7.60
C GLU A 61 16.21 -48.02 -9.07
N HIS A 62 15.92 -47.11 -10.01
CA HIS A 62 15.98 -47.39 -11.44
C HIS A 62 17.40 -47.73 -11.92
N ILE A 63 18.41 -46.98 -11.43
CA ILE A 63 19.82 -47.27 -11.72
C ILE A 63 20.16 -48.68 -11.23
N LEU A 64 19.85 -49.01 -9.98
CA LEU A 64 20.12 -50.32 -9.40
C LEU A 64 19.39 -51.46 -10.16
N GLN A 65 18.11 -51.28 -10.47
CA GLN A 65 17.32 -52.22 -11.27
C GLN A 65 17.95 -52.48 -12.65
N SER A 66 18.42 -51.43 -13.34
CA SER A 66 19.02 -51.57 -14.68
C SER A 66 20.34 -52.33 -14.71
N HIS A 67 21.03 -52.40 -13.57
CA HIS A 67 22.30 -53.11 -13.39
C HIS A 67 22.13 -54.50 -12.78
N LEU A 68 20.89 -54.93 -12.48
CA LEU A 68 20.65 -56.32 -12.10
C LEU A 68 21.05 -57.25 -13.26
N PRO A 69 21.61 -58.43 -12.97
CA PRO A 69 21.91 -59.41 -14.00
C PRO A 69 20.60 -59.77 -14.71
N LYS A 70 20.58 -59.72 -16.04
CA LYS A 70 19.42 -60.15 -16.81
C LYS A 70 19.15 -61.63 -16.52
N GLU A 71 17.89 -62.02 -16.55
CA GLU A 71 17.49 -63.42 -16.75
C GLU A 71 17.92 -63.86 -18.14
N GLU A 72 19.22 -64.07 -18.36
CA GLU A 72 19.61 -65.03 -19.38
C GLU A 72 19.19 -66.40 -18.85
N ASN A 73 18.58 -67.21 -19.72
CA ASN A 73 18.28 -68.60 -19.49
C ASN A 73 19.57 -69.35 -19.17
N HIS A 74 20.08 -69.20 -17.95
CA HIS A 74 20.95 -70.18 -17.34
C HIS A 74 20.04 -71.38 -17.10
N GLU A 75 19.87 -72.19 -18.15
CA GLU A 75 19.64 -73.62 -17.97
C GLU A 75 20.62 -74.05 -16.88
N TRP A 76 20.04 -74.49 -15.77
CA TRP A 76 20.75 -74.89 -14.57
C TRP A 76 21.56 -76.15 -14.89
N ASN A 77 22.71 -75.99 -15.54
CA ASN A 77 23.62 -77.08 -15.87
C ASN A 77 24.57 -77.24 -14.69
N GLU A 78 24.43 -78.35 -13.97
CA GLU A 78 25.17 -78.69 -12.74
C GLU A 78 26.71 -78.74 -12.90
N ASP A 79 27.23 -78.62 -14.13
CA ASP A 79 28.60 -79.00 -14.48
C ASP A 79 29.48 -77.88 -15.04
N HIS A 80 29.24 -76.58 -14.81
CA HIS A 80 30.13 -75.54 -15.34
C HIS A 80 31.01 -74.85 -14.30
N GLU A 81 32.26 -75.35 -14.25
CA GLU A 81 33.47 -74.58 -14.03
C GLU A 81 33.42 -73.22 -14.75
N HIS A 82 33.64 -72.19 -13.94
CA HIS A 82 34.09 -70.83 -14.22
C HIS A 82 34.12 -70.37 -15.70
N LYS A 83 33.01 -69.82 -16.19
CA LYS A 83 33.05 -68.75 -17.19
C LYS A 83 32.23 -67.56 -16.72
N HIS A 84 32.92 -66.65 -16.02
CA HIS A 84 32.43 -65.30 -15.77
C HIS A 84 32.29 -64.55 -17.10
N ASN A 85 31.10 -64.55 -17.68
CA ASN A 85 30.74 -63.52 -18.65
C ASN A 85 30.59 -62.21 -17.85
N THR A 86 31.70 -61.49 -17.78
CA THR A 86 31.80 -60.20 -17.11
C THR A 86 30.92 -59.21 -17.86
N ILE A 87 29.86 -58.73 -17.22
CA ILE A 87 29.13 -57.54 -17.66
C ILE A 87 30.16 -56.41 -17.71
N PRO A 88 30.37 -55.72 -18.84
CA PRO A 88 31.37 -54.65 -18.94
C PRO A 88 31.00 -53.53 -17.97
N MET A 89 31.79 -53.39 -16.90
CA MET A 89 31.64 -52.34 -15.89
C MET A 89 32.32 -51.06 -16.38
N GLN A 90 31.59 -49.97 -16.36
CA GLN A 90 32.15 -48.64 -16.58
C GLN A 90 32.74 -48.17 -15.24
N THR A 91 34.06 -48.32 -15.07
CA THR A 91 34.80 -47.79 -13.93
C THR A 91 34.87 -46.27 -14.01
N ILE A 92 34.49 -45.57 -12.93
CA ILE A 92 34.72 -44.14 -12.75
C ILE A 92 35.80 -43.99 -11.67
N GLY A 93 37.08 -43.93 -12.08
CA GLY A 93 38.21 -43.66 -11.17
C GLY A 93 38.76 -44.87 -10.39
N ASP A 94 39.93 -44.68 -9.77
CA ASP A 94 40.84 -45.73 -9.26
C ASP A 94 40.18 -46.73 -8.28
N ASP A 95 40.06 -47.97 -8.75
CA ASP A 95 39.91 -49.25 -8.04
C ASP A 95 38.62 -49.62 -7.28
N ARG A 96 37.48 -48.92 -7.45
CA ARG A 96 36.16 -49.47 -7.03
C ARG A 96 35.11 -49.41 -8.14
N PRO A 97 34.34 -50.49 -8.38
CA PRO A 97 33.24 -50.43 -9.33
C PRO A 97 32.14 -49.48 -8.82
N ALA A 98 31.52 -48.71 -9.72
CA ALA A 98 30.49 -47.72 -9.37
C ALA A 98 29.21 -48.34 -8.78
N TYR A 99 29.05 -49.66 -8.93
CA TYR A 99 27.97 -50.46 -8.40
C TYR A 99 28.50 -51.88 -8.13
N GLU A 100 27.82 -52.64 -7.29
CA GLU A 100 28.08 -54.05 -7.04
C GLU A 100 26.83 -54.85 -7.35
N VAL A 101 27.00 -56.08 -7.80
CA VAL A 101 25.89 -56.95 -8.18
C VAL A 101 26.19 -58.34 -7.68
N GLY A 102 25.19 -59.03 -7.13
CA GLY A 102 25.29 -60.41 -6.67
C GLY A 102 23.93 -61.09 -6.66
N TYR A 103 23.90 -62.40 -6.46
CA TYR A 103 22.66 -63.15 -6.29
C TYR A 103 22.78 -64.22 -5.20
N TYR A 104 21.68 -64.44 -4.50
CA TYR A 104 21.51 -65.45 -3.46
C TYR A 104 20.58 -66.54 -3.98
N VAL A 105 21.04 -67.78 -3.96
CA VAL A 105 20.19 -68.91 -4.31
C VAL A 105 19.54 -69.45 -3.04
N VAL A 106 18.22 -69.48 -3.03
CA VAL A 106 17.45 -69.84 -1.83
C VAL A 106 17.47 -71.35 -1.59
N ALA A 107 17.50 -72.14 -2.66
CA ALA A 107 17.43 -73.60 -2.61
C ALA A 107 18.68 -74.26 -1.97
N ASP A 108 19.87 -73.75 -2.26
CA ASP A 108 21.15 -74.26 -1.74
C ASP A 108 21.78 -73.35 -0.66
N LYS A 109 21.14 -72.20 -0.38
CA LYS A 109 21.60 -71.16 0.54
C LYS A 109 23.00 -70.64 0.19
N ARG A 110 23.38 -70.66 -1.09
CA ARG A 110 24.69 -70.17 -1.54
C ARG A 110 24.57 -68.77 -2.13
N TRP A 111 25.55 -67.94 -1.77
CA TRP A 111 25.74 -66.62 -2.35
C TRP A 111 26.74 -66.70 -3.49
N TYR A 112 26.39 -66.04 -4.57
CA TYR A 112 27.22 -65.93 -5.75
C TYR A 112 27.40 -64.45 -6.05
N THR A 113 28.65 -64.02 -6.06
CA THR A 113 28.99 -62.65 -6.44
C THR A 113 30.16 -62.66 -7.42
N PRO A 114 30.09 -61.90 -8.53
CA PRO A 114 31.24 -61.63 -9.37
C PRO A 114 32.35 -60.84 -8.65
N TYR A 115 32.07 -60.14 -7.53
CA TYR A 115 33.05 -59.35 -6.76
C TYR A 115 32.74 -59.30 -5.26
N THR A 116 33.76 -59.24 -4.40
CA THR A 116 33.58 -59.10 -2.93
C THR A 116 34.21 -57.80 -2.43
N SER A 117 33.41 -56.76 -2.20
CA SER A 117 33.87 -55.53 -1.51
C SER A 117 33.57 -55.52 -0.01
N GLY A 118 32.73 -56.45 0.46
CA GLY A 118 32.22 -56.49 1.83
C GLY A 118 30.85 -55.84 2.05
N VAL A 119 30.20 -55.30 1.01
CA VAL A 119 28.82 -54.74 1.09
C VAL A 119 27.77 -55.79 0.71
N LEU A 120 27.97 -56.46 -0.43
CA LEU A 120 27.21 -57.64 -0.80
C LEU A 120 27.98 -58.92 -0.37
N PRO A 121 27.28 -59.97 0.10
CA PRO A 121 25.83 -60.08 0.20
C PRO A 121 25.20 -59.36 1.39
N TYR A 122 24.08 -58.69 1.18
CA TYR A 122 23.32 -58.12 2.29
C TYR A 122 22.22 -59.10 2.74
N GLN A 123 22.61 -60.00 3.65
CA GLN A 123 21.77 -61.12 4.10
C GLN A 123 20.44 -60.67 4.71
N ALA A 124 20.43 -59.63 5.54
CA ALA A 124 19.20 -59.14 6.15
C ALA A 124 18.19 -58.60 5.10
N GLY A 125 18.68 -58.04 3.98
CA GLY A 125 17.83 -57.64 2.86
C GLY A 125 17.27 -58.84 2.10
N ALA A 126 18.11 -59.86 1.86
CA ALA A 126 17.68 -61.11 1.24
C ALA A 126 16.64 -61.86 2.10
N ASP A 127 16.81 -61.92 3.42
CA ASP A 127 15.85 -62.57 4.32
C ASP A 127 14.49 -61.86 4.29
N ARG A 128 14.46 -60.52 4.24
CA ARG A 128 13.21 -59.74 4.14
C ARG A 128 12.50 -59.93 2.81
N VAL A 129 13.23 -59.89 1.70
CA VAL A 129 12.68 -60.14 0.37
C VAL A 129 12.22 -61.58 0.22
N SER A 130 12.93 -62.55 0.81
CA SER A 130 12.53 -63.95 0.86
C SER A 130 11.19 -64.14 1.60
N ALA A 131 11.01 -63.44 2.72
CA ALA A 131 9.80 -63.52 3.52
C ALA A 131 8.59 -62.81 2.89
N THR A 132 8.82 -61.67 2.22
CA THR A 132 7.73 -60.84 1.68
C THR A 132 7.40 -61.13 0.22
N GLY A 133 8.34 -61.66 -0.54
CA GLY A 133 8.23 -61.85 -1.98
C GLY A 133 8.22 -60.55 -2.80
N ASN A 134 8.47 -59.39 -2.17
CA ASN A 134 8.46 -58.08 -2.82
C ASN A 134 9.89 -57.52 -2.96
N PRO A 135 10.20 -56.77 -4.02
CA PRO A 135 11.47 -56.07 -4.13
C PRO A 135 11.60 -54.97 -3.07
N GLU A 136 12.83 -54.68 -2.64
CA GLU A 136 13.08 -53.71 -1.59
C GLU A 136 14.40 -52.95 -1.81
N LEU A 137 14.35 -51.62 -1.61
CA LEU A 137 15.53 -50.74 -1.59
C LEU A 137 15.85 -50.35 -0.15
N GLN A 138 17.11 -50.51 0.26
CA GLN A 138 17.56 -50.20 1.62
C GLN A 138 18.82 -49.36 1.62
N LEU A 139 18.90 -48.39 2.52
CA LEU A 139 20.12 -47.67 2.82
C LEU A 139 20.85 -48.38 3.98
N ILE A 140 22.06 -48.84 3.73
CA ILE A 140 22.93 -49.49 4.71
C ILE A 140 24.24 -48.72 4.87
N THR A 141 24.98 -49.02 5.94
CA THR A 141 26.32 -48.48 6.16
C THR A 141 27.31 -49.64 6.11
N ALA A 142 28.31 -49.55 5.23
CA ALA A 142 29.39 -50.52 5.14
C ALA A 142 30.28 -50.47 6.40
N SER A 143 31.14 -51.48 6.57
CA SER A 143 32.06 -51.57 7.71
C SER A 143 33.05 -50.40 7.80
N ASP A 144 33.37 -49.77 6.67
CA ASP A 144 34.22 -48.58 6.58
C ASP A 144 33.46 -47.25 6.85
N GLY A 145 32.15 -47.32 7.11
CA GLY A 145 31.29 -46.16 7.36
C GLY A 145 30.65 -45.57 6.11
N THR A 146 30.98 -46.06 4.91
CA THR A 146 30.41 -45.57 3.65
C THR A 146 28.94 -46.00 3.52
N PRO A 147 28.01 -45.10 3.19
CA PRO A 147 26.61 -45.45 3.00
C PRO A 147 26.40 -46.10 1.62
N PHE A 148 25.57 -47.15 1.55
CA PHE A 148 25.22 -47.85 0.31
C PHE A 148 23.71 -48.03 0.18
N TYR A 149 23.19 -47.81 -1.02
CA TYR A 149 21.85 -48.27 -1.37
C TYR A 149 21.93 -49.70 -1.91
N VAL A 150 21.20 -50.63 -1.31
CA VAL A 150 21.07 -52.03 -1.74
C VAL A 150 19.65 -52.28 -2.19
N TYR A 151 19.50 -52.64 -3.47
CA TYR A 151 18.26 -53.09 -4.05
C TYR A 151 18.25 -54.61 -4.12
N SER A 152 17.19 -55.23 -3.60
CA SER A 152 17.00 -56.69 -3.57
C SER A 152 15.74 -57.06 -4.32
N MET A 153 15.84 -57.96 -5.29
CA MET A 153 14.75 -58.38 -6.16
C MET A 153 14.56 -59.91 -6.11
N PRO A 154 13.38 -60.42 -5.72
CA PRO A 154 13.11 -61.85 -5.75
C PRO A 154 12.90 -62.33 -7.19
N THR A 155 13.38 -63.54 -7.47
CA THR A 155 13.19 -64.24 -8.74
C THR A 155 12.35 -65.48 -8.50
N PHE A 156 11.28 -65.62 -9.27
CA PHE A 156 10.36 -66.75 -9.18
C PHE A 156 10.44 -67.59 -10.44
N HIS A 157 10.50 -68.91 -10.28
CA HIS A 157 10.32 -69.88 -11.35
C HIS A 157 9.14 -70.78 -10.98
N ASP A 158 8.15 -70.90 -11.86
CA ASP A 158 6.91 -71.66 -11.63
C ASP A 158 6.22 -71.35 -10.29
N GLY A 159 6.21 -70.07 -9.91
CA GLY A 159 5.60 -69.59 -8.66
C GLY A 159 6.42 -69.88 -7.39
N THR A 160 7.60 -70.51 -7.52
CA THR A 160 8.52 -70.79 -6.40
C THR A 160 9.68 -69.81 -6.42
N LEU A 161 10.02 -69.23 -5.26
CA LEU A 161 11.19 -68.36 -5.11
C LEU A 161 12.47 -69.18 -5.31
N THR A 162 13.23 -68.89 -6.37
CA THR A 162 14.46 -69.64 -6.72
C THR A 162 15.71 -68.89 -6.27
N SER A 163 15.74 -67.57 -6.46
CA SER A 163 16.88 -66.73 -6.11
C SER A 163 16.46 -65.31 -5.75
N ILE A 164 17.37 -64.56 -5.12
CA ILE A 164 17.26 -63.13 -4.86
C ILE A 164 18.45 -62.45 -5.51
N ARG A 165 18.21 -61.54 -6.44
CA ARG A 165 19.26 -60.73 -7.07
C ARG A 165 19.42 -59.44 -6.30
N GLN A 166 20.65 -59.05 -6.02
CA GLN A 166 20.98 -57.83 -5.32
C GLN A 166 21.91 -56.95 -6.16
N SER A 167 21.69 -55.65 -6.08
CA SER A 167 22.62 -54.65 -6.59
C SER A 167 22.82 -53.57 -5.54
N ALA A 168 24.06 -53.12 -5.36
CA ALA A 168 24.40 -52.04 -4.43
C ALA A 168 25.10 -50.89 -5.15
N MET A 169 24.94 -49.66 -4.66
CA MET A 169 25.70 -48.51 -5.12
C MET A 169 26.06 -47.60 -3.95
N ASP A 170 27.17 -46.89 -4.08
CA ASP A 170 27.60 -45.88 -3.11
C ASP A 170 26.54 -44.76 -3.02
N ALA A 171 26.02 -44.53 -1.82
CA ALA A 171 24.98 -43.55 -1.54
C ALA A 171 25.55 -42.17 -1.18
N THR A 172 26.87 -42.00 -1.12
CA THR A 172 27.52 -40.73 -0.74
C THR A 172 27.08 -39.59 -1.64
N LEU A 173 27.16 -39.77 -2.96
CA LEU A 173 26.76 -38.75 -3.94
C LEU A 173 25.27 -38.35 -3.82
N PRO A 174 24.28 -39.26 -3.90
CA PRO A 174 22.87 -38.88 -3.79
C PRO A 174 22.51 -38.28 -2.44
N LEU A 175 23.10 -38.77 -1.33
CA LEU A 175 22.89 -38.19 -0.01
C LEU A 175 23.49 -36.79 0.12
N ASP A 176 24.67 -36.54 -0.45
CA ASP A 176 25.28 -35.21 -0.46
C ASP A 176 24.48 -34.24 -1.33
N VAL A 177 23.94 -34.67 -2.48
CA VAL A 177 23.04 -33.85 -3.30
C VAL A 177 21.82 -33.41 -2.48
N MET A 178 21.17 -34.35 -1.78
CA MET A 178 20.05 -34.04 -0.90
C MET A 178 20.43 -33.09 0.25
N ARG A 179 21.59 -33.31 0.87
CA ARG A 179 22.10 -32.48 1.98
C ARG A 179 22.36 -31.04 1.52
N HIS A 180 23.07 -30.86 0.41
CA HIS A 180 23.34 -29.54 -0.16
C HIS A 180 22.05 -28.82 -0.56
N PHE A 181 21.11 -29.54 -1.17
CA PHE A 181 19.80 -28.97 -1.49
C PHE A 181 19.06 -28.49 -0.24
N ASN A 182 18.98 -29.31 0.81
CA ASN A 182 18.31 -28.94 2.06
C ASN A 182 18.99 -27.73 2.74
N MET A 183 20.32 -27.64 2.67
CA MET A 183 21.06 -26.48 3.19
C MET A 183 20.74 -25.20 2.40
N LEU A 184 20.69 -25.29 1.07
CA LEU A 184 20.33 -24.15 0.22
C LEU A 184 18.88 -23.72 0.45
N LEU A 185 17.96 -24.68 0.54
CA LEU A 185 16.54 -24.44 0.77
C LEU A 185 16.30 -23.76 2.13
N THR A 186 16.95 -24.24 3.20
CA THR A 186 16.83 -23.64 4.53
C THR A 186 17.42 -22.23 4.58
N THR A 187 18.57 -22.02 3.94
CA THR A 187 19.19 -20.68 3.80
C THR A 187 18.27 -19.73 3.03
N PHE A 188 17.66 -20.21 1.94
CA PHE A 188 16.72 -19.43 1.14
C PHE A 188 15.47 -19.04 1.94
N ILE A 189 14.86 -19.97 2.68
CA ILE A 189 13.70 -19.70 3.54
C ILE A 189 14.04 -18.61 4.56
N ILE A 190 15.18 -18.71 5.26
CA ILE A 190 15.60 -17.69 6.25
C ILE A 190 15.75 -16.31 5.59
N LEU A 191 16.39 -16.24 4.43
CA LEU A 191 16.62 -14.98 3.72
C LEU A 191 15.30 -14.37 3.20
N ALA A 192 14.43 -15.21 2.62
CA ALA A 192 13.12 -14.81 2.13
C ALA A 192 12.23 -14.29 3.28
N SER A 193 12.22 -14.99 4.42
CA SER A 193 11.54 -14.57 5.64
C SER A 193 12.05 -13.21 6.16
N ALA A 194 13.36 -12.99 6.18
CA ALA A 194 13.94 -11.70 6.59
C ALA A 194 13.52 -10.57 5.63
N ALA A 195 13.60 -10.81 4.32
CA ALA A 195 13.16 -9.88 3.30
C ALA A 195 11.66 -9.55 3.42
N ALA A 196 10.83 -10.55 3.74
CA ALA A 196 9.40 -10.40 3.95
C ALA A 196 9.06 -9.51 5.15
N VAL A 197 9.77 -9.67 6.27
CA VAL A 197 9.60 -8.81 7.46
C VAL A 197 9.90 -7.35 7.12
N ILE A 198 11.02 -7.10 6.43
CA ILE A 198 11.44 -5.75 6.04
C ILE A 198 10.44 -5.15 5.04
N GLY A 199 10.11 -5.89 3.98
CA GLY A 199 9.18 -5.48 2.94
C GLY A 199 7.78 -5.20 3.50
N GLY A 200 7.24 -6.12 4.31
CA GLY A 200 5.95 -5.98 4.98
C GLY A 200 5.89 -4.74 5.88
N TYR A 201 6.95 -4.48 6.65
CA TYR A 201 7.03 -3.29 7.50
C TYR A 201 7.00 -2.00 6.69
N ILE A 202 7.73 -1.94 5.57
CA ILE A 202 7.77 -0.78 4.66
C ILE A 202 6.40 -0.56 4.00
N LEU A 203 5.79 -1.62 3.47
CA LEU A 203 4.51 -1.55 2.76
C LEU A 203 3.37 -1.12 3.69
N ALA A 204 3.29 -1.71 4.88
CA ALA A 204 2.34 -1.30 5.92
C ALA A 204 2.54 0.17 6.33
N GLY A 205 3.78 0.64 6.36
CA GLY A 205 4.10 2.05 6.59
C GLY A 205 3.55 2.97 5.51
N ARG A 206 3.70 2.60 4.22
CA ARG A 206 3.15 3.38 3.10
C ARG A 206 1.62 3.39 3.10
N ALA A 207 0.99 2.25 3.34
CA ALA A 207 -0.48 2.13 3.35
C ALA A 207 -1.13 2.96 4.47
N LEU A 208 -0.48 3.09 5.63
CA LEU A 208 -1.02 3.83 6.78
C LEU A 208 -0.77 5.35 6.73
N ARG A 209 0.17 5.84 5.91
CA ARG A 209 0.47 7.28 5.76
C ARG A 209 -0.76 8.14 5.41
N PRO A 210 -1.55 7.83 4.36
CA PRO A 210 -2.70 8.64 4.00
C PRO A 210 -3.74 8.68 5.13
N ILE A 211 -4.00 7.55 5.79
CA ILE A 211 -4.92 7.48 6.94
C ILE A 211 -4.44 8.38 8.09
N ALA A 212 -3.15 8.34 8.39
CA ALA A 212 -2.55 9.19 9.43
C ALA A 212 -2.67 10.68 9.10
N GLN A 213 -2.45 11.04 7.83
CA GLN A 213 -2.59 12.41 7.36
C GLN A 213 -4.04 12.89 7.43
N MET A 214 -4.99 12.06 7.00
CA MET A 214 -6.43 12.34 7.08
C MET A 214 -6.85 12.57 8.53
N ALA A 215 -6.49 11.66 9.44
CA ALA A 215 -6.82 11.78 10.86
C ALA A 215 -6.23 13.06 11.49
N LYS A 216 -4.99 13.42 11.10
CA LYS A 216 -4.36 14.67 11.58
C LYS A 216 -5.07 15.91 11.04
N ARG A 217 -5.45 15.92 9.76
CA ARG A 217 -6.21 17.02 9.13
C ARG A 217 -7.57 17.19 9.80
N GLN A 218 -8.31 16.09 9.99
CA GLN A 218 -9.60 16.09 10.69
C GLN A 218 -9.48 16.61 12.12
N GLN A 219 -8.44 16.19 12.86
CA GLN A 219 -8.21 16.68 14.22
C GLN A 219 -7.92 18.18 14.25
N SER A 220 -7.11 18.71 13.33
CA SER A 220 -6.86 20.16 13.23
C SER A 220 -8.16 20.88 12.89
N PHE A 221 -8.87 20.43 11.86
CA PHE A 221 -10.13 21.01 11.42
C PHE A 221 -11.15 21.15 12.56
N THR A 222 -11.38 20.09 13.34
CA THR A 222 -12.32 20.16 14.47
C THR A 222 -11.83 21.11 15.57
N ALA A 223 -10.52 21.14 15.84
CA ALA A 223 -9.95 22.03 16.86
C ALA A 223 -10.05 23.50 16.43
N ASP A 224 -9.72 23.80 15.18
CA ASP A 224 -9.73 25.13 14.59
C ASP A 224 -11.17 25.64 14.46
N ALA A 225 -12.11 24.81 14.00
CA ALA A 225 -13.54 25.13 14.00
C ALA A 225 -14.07 25.43 15.41
N SER A 226 -13.70 24.62 16.41
CA SER A 226 -14.12 24.85 17.80
C SER A 226 -13.59 26.18 18.35
N HIS A 227 -12.36 26.55 18.00
CA HIS A 227 -11.78 27.82 18.40
C HIS A 227 -12.49 29.00 17.73
N GLN A 228 -12.69 28.92 16.42
CA GLN A 228 -13.32 29.98 15.63
C GLN A 228 -14.80 30.18 15.96
N LEU A 229 -15.52 29.15 16.41
CA LEU A 229 -16.90 29.28 16.89
C LEU A 229 -16.99 29.88 18.30
N ARG A 230 -15.97 29.70 19.14
CA ARG A 230 -16.00 30.18 20.53
C ARG A 230 -15.99 31.71 20.62
N THR A 231 -15.25 32.38 19.74
CA THR A 231 -15.19 33.85 19.70
C THR A 231 -16.56 34.49 19.47
N PRO A 232 -17.28 34.18 18.36
CA PRO A 232 -18.66 34.62 18.13
C PRO A 232 -19.57 34.39 19.32
N LEU A 233 -19.52 33.16 19.85
CA LEU A 233 -20.37 32.74 20.95
C LEU A 233 -20.10 33.54 22.23
N THR A 234 -18.83 33.92 22.45
CA THR A 234 -18.44 34.77 23.57
C THR A 234 -18.98 36.18 23.38
N VAL A 235 -18.86 36.76 22.17
CA VAL A 235 -19.39 38.09 21.85
C VAL A 235 -20.90 38.13 22.06
N ILE A 236 -21.64 37.21 21.44
CA ILE A 236 -23.10 37.06 21.58
C ILE A 236 -23.50 36.97 23.05
N ARG A 237 -22.80 36.15 23.84
CA ARG A 237 -23.10 36.01 25.26
C ARG A 237 -22.86 37.32 26.01
N THR A 238 -21.71 37.96 25.81
CA THR A 238 -21.37 39.21 26.52
C THR A 238 -22.27 40.37 26.13
N THR A 239 -22.68 40.49 24.86
CA THR A 239 -23.60 41.54 24.41
C THR A 239 -25.01 41.30 24.95
N ALA A 240 -25.47 40.05 24.99
CA ALA A 240 -26.73 39.70 25.62
C ALA A 240 -26.72 39.93 27.14
N GLU A 241 -25.63 39.59 27.84
CA GLU A 241 -25.45 39.87 29.26
C GLU A 241 -25.45 41.38 29.56
N LEU A 242 -24.81 42.18 28.69
CA LEU A 242 -24.81 43.64 28.79
C LEU A 242 -26.22 44.22 28.60
N ALA A 243 -26.94 43.76 27.56
CA ALA A 243 -28.32 44.19 27.29
C ALA A 243 -29.27 43.89 28.46
N LEU A 244 -29.07 42.79 29.19
CA LEU A 244 -29.85 42.44 30.37
C LEU A 244 -29.55 43.34 31.59
N GLY A 245 -28.42 44.05 31.59
CA GLY A 245 -27.96 44.88 32.71
C GLY A 245 -28.18 46.38 32.54
N THR A 246 -28.69 46.82 31.40
CA THR A 246 -28.98 48.22 31.09
C THR A 246 -30.47 48.46 30.89
N ASP A 247 -30.94 49.67 31.18
CA ASP A 247 -32.31 50.13 30.90
C ASP A 247 -32.35 51.10 29.71
N ASP A 248 -31.22 51.34 29.05
CA ASP A 248 -31.12 52.24 27.90
C ASP A 248 -31.56 51.56 26.59
N PRO A 249 -32.65 52.03 25.93
CA PRO A 249 -33.11 51.49 24.66
C PRO A 249 -32.10 51.56 23.51
N GLU A 250 -31.16 52.51 23.51
CA GLU A 250 -30.12 52.58 22.48
C GLU A 250 -29.08 51.46 22.66
N GLU A 251 -28.63 51.24 23.90
CA GLU A 251 -27.71 50.13 24.22
C GLU A 251 -28.34 48.76 23.95
N TRP A 252 -29.67 48.62 24.14
CA TRP A 252 -30.40 47.41 23.75
C TRP A 252 -30.36 47.16 22.25
N ARG A 253 -30.59 48.22 21.46
CA ARG A 253 -30.60 48.12 20.00
C ARG A 253 -29.20 47.76 19.48
N ASP A 254 -28.15 48.41 19.96
CA ASP A 254 -26.76 48.11 19.57
C ASP A 254 -26.35 46.68 19.94
N ALA A 255 -26.71 46.22 21.15
CA ALA A 255 -26.44 44.85 21.57
C ALA A 255 -27.20 43.80 20.73
N LEU A 256 -28.45 44.08 20.33
CA LEU A 256 -29.23 43.22 19.44
C LEU A 256 -28.66 43.21 18.02
N GLU A 257 -28.29 44.37 17.47
CA GLU A 257 -27.66 44.48 16.16
C GLU A 257 -26.33 43.71 16.11
N THR A 258 -25.50 43.84 17.14
CA THR A 258 -24.26 43.07 17.28
C THR A 258 -24.53 41.56 17.35
N THR A 259 -25.54 41.15 18.11
CA THR A 259 -25.94 39.74 18.24
C THR A 259 -26.43 39.17 16.91
N VAL A 260 -27.23 39.92 16.15
CA VAL A 260 -27.70 39.53 14.82
C VAL A 260 -26.53 39.43 13.84
N ALA A 261 -25.62 40.40 13.83
CA ALA A 261 -24.43 40.36 12.98
C ALA A 261 -23.56 39.11 13.25
N GLU A 262 -23.34 38.78 14.53
CA GLU A 262 -22.50 37.65 14.91
C GLU A 262 -23.18 36.29 14.65
N THR A 263 -24.51 36.19 14.79
CA THR A 263 -25.26 34.98 14.41
C THR A 263 -25.25 34.75 12.89
N HIS A 264 -25.33 35.81 12.08
CA HIS A 264 -25.09 35.70 10.64
C HIS A 264 -23.66 35.25 10.32
N HIS A 265 -22.65 35.76 11.04
CA HIS A 265 -21.27 35.32 10.89
C HIS A 265 -21.10 33.83 11.20
N MET A 266 -21.65 33.36 12.31
CA MET A 266 -21.65 31.94 12.69
C MET A 266 -22.34 31.07 11.64
N SER A 267 -23.48 31.52 11.10
CA SER A 267 -24.24 30.76 10.10
C SER A 267 -23.41 30.53 8.83
N ARG A 268 -22.75 31.57 8.31
CA ARG A 268 -21.82 31.47 7.18
C ARG A 268 -20.64 30.54 7.48
N MET A 269 -20.13 30.56 8.72
CA MET A 269 -19.05 29.66 9.14
C MET A 269 -19.50 28.20 9.14
N VAL A 270 -20.69 27.90 9.70
CA VAL A 270 -21.25 26.54 9.72
C VAL A 270 -21.49 26.02 8.31
N GLU A 271 -22.01 26.85 7.41
CA GLU A 271 -22.23 26.48 6.01
C GLU A 271 -20.91 26.20 5.27
N SER A 272 -19.87 27.02 5.52
CA SER A 272 -18.53 26.79 5.01
C SER A 272 -17.93 25.46 5.52
N LEU A 273 -18.09 25.16 6.81
CA LEU A 273 -17.63 23.90 7.41
C LEU A 273 -18.38 22.69 6.84
N ALA A 274 -19.69 22.81 6.63
CA ALA A 274 -20.51 21.77 6.02
C ALA A 274 -20.11 21.51 4.57
N THR A 275 -19.80 22.57 3.82
CA THR A 275 -19.29 22.49 2.44
C THR A 275 -17.97 21.71 2.40
N LEU A 276 -17.00 22.08 3.23
CA LEU A 276 -15.72 21.38 3.32
C LEU A 276 -15.87 19.92 3.75
N ALA A 277 -16.72 19.64 4.75
CA ALA A 277 -16.94 18.27 5.22
C ALA A 277 -17.56 17.37 4.15
N ARG A 278 -18.44 17.90 3.29
CA ARG A 278 -19.01 17.16 2.15
C ARG A 278 -17.97 16.90 1.07
N MET A 279 -17.10 17.87 0.79
CA MET A 279 -16.04 17.71 -0.21
C MET A 279 -14.97 16.70 0.24
N ASP A 280 -14.61 16.67 1.53
CA ASP A 280 -13.69 15.68 2.10
C ASP A 280 -14.26 14.23 2.07
N TYR A 281 -15.58 14.05 1.98
CA TYR A 281 -16.25 12.73 1.99
C TYR A 281 -16.68 12.26 0.59
N GLU A 282 -17.02 13.19 -0.30
CA GLU A 282 -17.54 12.92 -1.65
C GLU A 282 -16.47 13.23 -2.72
N GLU A 283 -15.39 12.45 -2.81
CA GLU A 283 -14.51 12.42 -4.00
C GLU A 283 -15.27 12.03 -5.30
N GLY A 284 -16.59 11.75 -5.25
CA GLY A 284 -17.36 11.19 -6.36
C GLY A 284 -18.70 11.84 -6.74
N ALA A 285 -19.15 12.95 -6.13
CA ALA A 285 -20.51 13.48 -6.37
C ALA A 285 -20.56 14.85 -7.09
N VAL A 286 -19.51 15.23 -7.83
CA VAL A 286 -19.58 16.42 -8.71
C VAL A 286 -20.58 16.11 -9.83
N LYS A 287 -21.75 16.76 -9.82
CA LYS A 287 -22.73 16.67 -10.90
C LYS A 287 -22.21 17.43 -12.11
N ARG A 288 -21.39 16.75 -12.92
CA ARG A 288 -20.81 17.36 -14.12
C ARG A 288 -21.85 17.40 -15.23
N SER A 289 -22.31 18.59 -15.56
CA SER A 289 -23.16 18.85 -16.73
C SER A 289 -22.53 19.91 -17.63
N PRO A 290 -22.78 19.86 -18.95
CA PRO A 290 -22.40 20.94 -19.84
C PRO A 290 -23.23 22.20 -19.55
N PHE A 291 -22.60 23.34 -19.28
CA PHE A 291 -23.25 24.64 -19.08
C PHE A 291 -22.55 25.72 -19.92
N ALA A 292 -23.25 26.82 -20.20
CA ALA A 292 -22.67 27.95 -20.93
C ALA A 292 -21.88 28.85 -19.98
N VAL A 293 -20.67 29.25 -20.37
CA VAL A 293 -19.85 30.15 -19.55
C VAL A 293 -20.51 31.51 -19.40
N ARG A 294 -21.22 31.98 -20.44
CA ARG A 294 -22.02 33.19 -20.43
C ARG A 294 -22.97 33.23 -19.23
N ASP A 295 -23.83 32.22 -19.10
CA ASP A 295 -24.82 32.16 -18.03
C ASP A 295 -24.16 32.23 -16.64
N LEU A 296 -23.05 31.51 -16.45
CA LEU A 296 -22.28 31.54 -15.20
C LEU A 296 -21.71 32.93 -14.91
N VAL A 297 -21.11 33.59 -15.90
CA VAL A 297 -20.50 34.92 -15.74
C VAL A 297 -21.56 35.97 -15.44
N GLU A 298 -22.69 35.93 -16.14
CA GLU A 298 -23.84 36.83 -15.92
C GLU A 298 -24.43 36.62 -14.52
N GLU A 299 -24.60 35.37 -14.09
CA GLU A 299 -25.09 35.02 -12.75
C GLU A 299 -24.14 35.51 -11.64
N VAL A 300 -22.83 35.35 -11.82
CA VAL A 300 -21.82 35.86 -10.88
C VAL A 300 -21.81 37.39 -10.87
N ALA A 301 -21.83 38.04 -12.04
CA ALA A 301 -21.81 39.49 -12.14
C ALA A 301 -23.04 40.13 -11.46
N ALA A 302 -24.24 39.59 -11.71
CA ALA A 302 -25.48 40.05 -11.10
C ALA A 302 -25.48 39.94 -9.57
N HIS A 303 -24.76 38.94 -9.02
CA HIS A 303 -24.60 38.79 -7.57
C HIS A 303 -23.59 39.80 -6.98
N ILE A 304 -22.52 40.10 -7.71
CA ILE A 304 -21.37 40.88 -7.24
C ILE A 304 -21.56 42.40 -7.43
N GLU A 305 -22.30 42.85 -8.45
CA GLU A 305 -22.56 44.27 -8.72
C GLU A 305 -23.17 45.03 -7.52
N PRO A 306 -24.22 44.53 -6.84
CA PRO A 306 -24.80 45.22 -5.70
C PRO A 306 -23.81 45.35 -4.52
N LEU A 307 -23.02 44.31 -4.25
CA LEU A 307 -22.01 44.27 -3.19
C LEU A 307 -20.88 45.28 -3.45
N ALA A 308 -20.44 45.39 -4.71
CA ALA A 308 -19.46 46.37 -5.12
C ALA A 308 -20.00 47.81 -4.99
N GLY A 309 -21.26 48.03 -5.39
CA GLY A 309 -21.93 49.33 -5.28
C GLY A 309 -22.11 49.79 -3.84
N GLU A 310 -22.54 48.90 -2.94
CA GLU A 310 -22.67 49.20 -1.49
C GLU A 310 -21.32 49.60 -0.87
N LYS A 311 -20.22 49.01 -1.35
CA LYS A 311 -18.87 49.31 -0.88
C LYS A 311 -18.22 50.52 -1.60
N GLY A 312 -18.83 51.04 -2.65
CA GLY A 312 -18.23 52.09 -3.49
C GLY A 312 -17.00 51.64 -4.27
N VAL A 313 -16.95 50.36 -4.69
CA VAL A 313 -15.89 49.79 -5.53
C VAL A 313 -16.41 49.64 -6.96
N ALA A 314 -15.63 50.08 -7.95
CA ALA A 314 -16.00 49.94 -9.36
C ALA A 314 -15.73 48.51 -9.85
N PHE A 315 -16.79 47.78 -10.17
CA PHE A 315 -16.73 46.43 -10.70
C PHE A 315 -16.83 46.41 -12.23
N HIS A 316 -15.91 45.70 -12.87
CA HIS A 316 -15.84 45.52 -14.32
C HIS A 316 -16.03 44.04 -14.65
N ALA A 317 -17.20 43.69 -15.18
CA ALA A 317 -17.50 42.34 -15.64
C ALA A 317 -17.11 42.14 -17.12
N PRO A 318 -16.76 40.92 -17.55
CA PRO A 318 -16.45 40.65 -18.94
C PRO A 318 -17.71 40.39 -19.76
N GLU A 319 -17.65 40.71 -21.06
CA GLU A 319 -18.53 40.05 -22.03
C GLU A 319 -18.06 38.61 -22.23
N ALA A 320 -18.82 37.65 -21.72
CA ALA A 320 -18.48 36.23 -21.87
C ALA A 320 -18.85 35.71 -23.27
N GLY A 321 -17.94 34.94 -23.87
CA GLY A 321 -18.19 34.23 -25.13
C GLY A 321 -19.18 33.05 -24.98
N GLU A 322 -19.54 32.42 -26.10
CA GLU A 322 -20.48 31.28 -26.14
C GLU A 322 -19.84 29.92 -25.78
N ASP A 323 -18.67 29.93 -25.14
CA ASP A 323 -17.97 28.70 -24.74
C ASP A 323 -18.81 27.88 -23.75
N ARG A 324 -18.68 26.55 -23.84
CA ARG A 324 -19.32 25.60 -22.93
C ARG A 324 -18.29 24.90 -22.06
N LEU A 325 -18.62 24.76 -20.78
CA LEU A 325 -17.83 24.02 -19.79
C LEU A 325 -18.59 22.80 -19.31
N VAL A 326 -17.86 21.75 -18.96
CA VAL A 326 -18.43 20.56 -18.31
C VAL A 326 -17.95 20.54 -16.88
N GLY A 327 -18.87 20.71 -15.94
CA GLY A 327 -18.55 20.83 -14.53
C GLY A 327 -19.81 20.95 -13.70
N ASP A 328 -19.63 21.19 -12.41
CA ASP A 328 -20.72 21.56 -11.51
C ASP A 328 -20.80 23.10 -11.50
N GLN A 329 -21.73 23.64 -12.30
CA GLN A 329 -21.91 25.09 -12.46
C GLN A 329 -22.05 25.79 -11.11
N HIS A 330 -22.81 25.21 -10.17
CA HIS A 330 -23.06 25.81 -8.87
C HIS A 330 -21.79 25.91 -8.02
N ARG A 331 -20.93 24.89 -8.07
CA ARG A 331 -19.63 24.94 -7.39
C ARG A 331 -18.69 25.94 -8.05
N ILE A 332 -18.63 26.00 -9.37
CA ILE A 332 -17.78 26.98 -10.06
C ILE A 332 -18.27 28.41 -9.77
N TRP A 333 -19.58 28.63 -9.73
CA TRP A 333 -20.19 29.87 -9.26
C TRP A 333 -19.71 30.22 -7.84
N GLN A 334 -19.79 29.27 -6.90
CA GLN A 334 -19.32 29.46 -5.52
C GLN A 334 -17.83 29.84 -5.46
N LEU A 335 -16.98 29.18 -6.24
CA LEU A 335 -15.56 29.50 -6.34
C LEU A 335 -15.35 30.96 -6.79
N LEU A 336 -16.02 31.37 -7.87
CA LEU A 336 -15.86 32.71 -8.43
C LEU A 336 -16.39 33.78 -7.47
N THR A 337 -17.55 33.54 -6.85
CA THR A 337 -18.13 34.41 -5.83
C THR A 337 -17.17 34.60 -4.65
N VAL A 338 -16.55 33.53 -4.14
CA VAL A 338 -15.55 33.63 -3.06
C VAL A 338 -14.37 34.53 -3.44
N LEU A 339 -13.87 34.44 -4.67
CA LEU A 339 -12.76 35.28 -5.12
C LEU A 339 -13.17 36.74 -5.29
N LEU A 340 -14.36 36.98 -5.85
CA LEU A 340 -14.88 38.32 -6.10
C LEU A 340 -15.31 39.04 -4.82
N GLU A 341 -15.94 38.34 -3.89
CA GLU A 341 -16.24 38.87 -2.55
C GLU A 341 -14.96 39.27 -1.83
N ASN A 342 -13.89 38.46 -1.91
CA ASN A 342 -12.59 38.83 -1.36
C ASN A 342 -12.00 40.06 -2.07
N ALA A 343 -12.06 40.11 -3.39
CA ALA A 343 -11.60 41.26 -4.17
C ALA A 343 -12.32 42.55 -3.75
N ILE A 344 -13.66 42.55 -3.67
CA ILE A 344 -14.43 43.69 -3.17
C ILE A 344 -14.01 44.01 -1.74
N LYS A 345 -14.04 43.01 -0.85
CA LYS A 345 -13.79 43.17 0.58
C LYS A 345 -12.41 43.73 0.93
N TYR A 346 -11.38 43.43 0.16
CA TYR A 346 -10.01 43.91 0.42
C TYR A 346 -9.62 45.13 -0.44
N THR A 347 -10.52 45.61 -1.30
CA THR A 347 -10.35 46.85 -2.05
C THR A 347 -10.93 48.04 -1.28
N PRO A 348 -10.17 49.12 -1.05
CA PRO A 348 -10.70 50.36 -0.48
C PRO A 348 -11.79 51.00 -1.35
N GLU A 349 -12.61 51.86 -0.76
CA GLU A 349 -13.61 52.66 -1.49
C GLU A 349 -12.92 53.48 -2.61
N GLY A 350 -13.58 53.56 -3.77
CA GLY A 350 -13.03 54.19 -4.98
C GLY A 350 -12.05 53.32 -5.78
N GLY A 351 -11.72 52.11 -5.31
CA GLY A 351 -10.88 51.16 -6.04
C GLY A 351 -11.63 50.40 -7.14
N HIS A 352 -10.92 49.47 -7.78
CA HIS A 352 -11.41 48.71 -8.93
C HIS A 352 -11.27 47.20 -8.75
N VAL A 353 -12.28 46.45 -9.19
CA VAL A 353 -12.25 44.99 -9.34
C VAL A 353 -12.59 44.63 -10.77
N TYR A 354 -11.71 43.86 -11.40
CA TYR A 354 -11.82 43.39 -12.78
C TYR A 354 -12.03 41.89 -12.79
N PHE A 355 -13.15 41.45 -13.35
CA PHE A 355 -13.41 40.06 -13.65
C PHE A 355 -13.24 39.84 -15.15
N SER A 356 -12.51 38.79 -15.53
CA SER A 356 -12.34 38.43 -16.93
C SER A 356 -12.41 36.93 -17.14
N TYR A 357 -12.91 36.56 -18.31
CA TYR A 357 -12.92 35.21 -18.82
C TYR A 357 -12.19 35.19 -20.16
N ARG A 358 -11.33 34.18 -20.35
CA ARG A 358 -10.80 33.85 -21.67
C ARG A 358 -10.63 32.36 -21.83
N ARG A 359 -10.77 31.88 -23.05
CA ARG A 359 -10.36 30.54 -23.43
C ARG A 359 -8.88 30.53 -23.81
N ASN A 360 -8.10 29.65 -23.20
CA ASN A 360 -6.70 29.43 -23.51
C ASN A 360 -6.50 27.96 -23.91
N GLY A 361 -6.70 27.67 -25.20
CA GLY A 361 -6.61 26.30 -25.72
C GLY A 361 -7.62 25.36 -25.06
N PRO A 362 -7.16 24.31 -24.33
CA PRO A 362 -8.03 23.37 -23.63
C PRO A 362 -8.49 23.86 -22.24
N GLU A 363 -8.09 25.05 -21.81
CA GLU A 363 -8.42 25.59 -20.48
C GLU A 363 -9.32 26.83 -20.58
N ALA A 364 -10.33 26.89 -19.73
CA ALA A 364 -11.08 28.10 -19.41
C ALA A 364 -10.36 28.82 -18.28
N VAL A 365 -9.98 30.07 -18.53
CA VAL A 365 -9.22 30.88 -17.58
C VAL A 365 -10.09 32.03 -17.11
N PHE A 366 -10.41 32.01 -15.81
CA PHE A 366 -11.06 33.09 -15.11
C PHE A 366 -10.00 33.89 -14.35
N THR A 367 -9.99 35.21 -14.48
CA THR A 367 -9.07 36.08 -13.75
C THR A 367 -9.86 37.12 -12.97
N VAL A 368 -9.58 37.21 -11.66
CA VAL A 368 -10.11 38.23 -10.76
C VAL A 368 -8.94 39.09 -10.31
N ARG A 369 -8.95 40.37 -10.68
CA ARG A 369 -7.91 41.34 -10.33
C ARG A 369 -8.51 42.48 -9.52
N ASP A 370 -7.89 42.85 -8.42
CA ASP A 370 -8.26 43.98 -7.60
C ASP A 370 -7.13 45.02 -7.48
N THR A 371 -7.48 46.23 -7.08
CA THR A 371 -6.54 47.31 -6.69
C THR A 371 -6.52 47.49 -5.17
N GLY A 372 -6.65 46.39 -4.42
CA GLY A 372 -6.76 46.40 -2.98
C GLY A 372 -5.43 46.50 -2.25
N ILE A 373 -5.46 46.17 -0.96
CA ILE A 373 -4.29 46.27 -0.06
C ILE A 373 -3.12 45.35 -0.44
N GLY A 374 -3.36 44.34 -1.29
CA GLY A 374 -2.37 43.33 -1.64
C GLY A 374 -2.04 42.35 -0.50
N ILE A 375 -1.17 41.40 -0.78
CA ILE A 375 -0.78 40.31 0.13
C ILE A 375 0.74 40.27 0.20
N ALA A 376 1.29 40.16 1.41
CA ALA A 376 2.73 40.04 1.59
C ALA A 376 3.26 38.72 1.01
N ARG A 377 4.46 38.75 0.42
CA ARG A 377 5.04 37.61 -0.30
C ARG A 377 5.21 36.37 0.60
N GLU A 378 5.46 36.59 1.88
CA GLU A 378 5.62 35.56 2.90
C GLU A 378 4.28 34.90 3.27
N GLU A 379 3.15 35.57 3.01
CA GLU A 379 1.81 35.08 3.32
C GLU A 379 1.20 34.27 2.16
N LEU A 380 1.64 34.53 0.91
CA LEU A 380 1.15 33.84 -0.31
C LEU A 380 1.11 32.30 -0.22
N PRO A 381 2.13 31.61 0.35
CA PRO A 381 2.08 30.15 0.47
C PRO A 381 0.95 29.62 1.37
N HIS A 382 0.41 30.49 2.24
CA HIS A 382 -0.50 30.11 3.32
C HIS A 382 -1.94 30.58 3.10
N ILE A 383 -2.22 31.44 2.13
CA ILE A 383 -3.57 32.02 1.96
C ILE A 383 -4.66 30.99 1.64
N PHE A 384 -4.27 29.81 1.15
CA PHE A 384 -5.16 28.70 0.87
C PHE A 384 -5.28 27.72 2.05
N ASP A 385 -4.52 27.91 3.13
CA ASP A 385 -4.64 27.11 4.35
C ASP A 385 -5.96 27.42 5.06
N ARG A 386 -6.66 26.38 5.53
CA ARG A 386 -7.94 26.53 6.23
C ARG A 386 -7.76 27.42 7.47
N PHE A 387 -8.64 28.40 7.64
CA PHE A 387 -8.65 29.40 8.73
C PHE A 387 -7.49 30.39 8.72
N TYR A 388 -6.63 30.39 7.70
CA TYR A 388 -5.56 31.36 7.60
C TYR A 388 -6.12 32.76 7.32
N ARG A 389 -5.57 33.76 8.02
CA ARG A 389 -5.87 35.18 7.82
C ARG A 389 -4.57 35.97 7.90
N GLY A 390 -4.29 36.80 6.90
CA GLY A 390 -3.10 37.63 6.87
C GLY A 390 -3.01 38.60 8.06
N SER A 391 -1.80 39.00 8.40
CA SER A 391 -1.49 39.86 9.54
C SER A 391 -2.18 41.23 9.47
N VAL A 392 -2.28 41.83 8.28
CA VAL A 392 -3.02 43.09 8.05
C VAL A 392 -4.51 42.90 8.32
N VAL A 393 -5.10 41.84 7.78
CA VAL A 393 -6.53 41.49 7.97
C VAL A 393 -6.88 41.31 9.45
N GLN A 394 -5.95 40.75 10.24
CA GLN A 394 -6.14 40.61 11.70
C GLN A 394 -6.03 41.94 12.43
N LYS A 395 -5.04 42.78 12.09
CA LYS A 395 -4.83 44.10 12.69
C LYS A 395 -6.01 45.04 12.44
N GLU A 396 -6.50 45.06 11.20
CA GLU A 396 -7.63 45.88 10.76
C GLU A 396 -8.99 45.26 11.10
N ARG A 397 -9.01 44.09 11.74
CA ARG A 397 -10.22 43.36 12.16
C ARG A 397 -11.24 43.14 11.03
N ILE A 398 -10.78 43.05 9.78
CA ILE A 398 -11.67 42.85 8.63
C ILE A 398 -12.40 41.50 8.79
N PRO A 399 -13.75 41.46 8.84
CA PRO A 399 -14.51 40.27 9.21
C PRO A 399 -14.28 39.09 8.25
N GLY A 400 -14.23 37.84 8.72
CA GLY A 400 -14.07 36.67 7.84
C GLY A 400 -13.54 35.43 8.53
N SER A 401 -13.97 34.24 8.05
CA SER A 401 -13.65 32.94 8.66
C SER A 401 -12.27 32.38 8.25
N GLY A 402 -11.68 32.87 7.16
CA GLY A 402 -10.47 32.27 6.58
C GLY A 402 -10.71 30.93 5.86
N LEU A 403 -11.96 30.59 5.56
CA LEU A 403 -12.30 29.34 4.86
C LEU A 403 -12.52 29.52 3.35
N GLY A 404 -12.86 30.73 2.89
CA GLY A 404 -13.21 31.00 1.49
C GLY A 404 -12.15 30.51 0.50
N LEU A 405 -10.92 31.00 0.59
CA LEU A 405 -9.86 30.62 -0.37
C LEU A 405 -9.55 29.13 -0.35
N SER A 406 -9.64 28.46 0.80
CA SER A 406 -9.50 27.00 0.88
C SER A 406 -10.61 26.26 0.14
N ILE A 407 -11.86 26.75 0.22
CA ILE A 407 -13.01 26.22 -0.55
C ILE A 407 -12.81 26.46 -2.05
N ALA A 408 -12.41 27.67 -2.45
CA ALA A 408 -12.15 27.99 -3.86
C ALA A 408 -11.08 27.07 -4.47
N LYS A 409 -9.98 26.84 -3.74
CA LYS A 409 -8.92 25.91 -4.17
C LYS A 409 -9.45 24.48 -4.32
N GLU A 410 -10.19 23.99 -3.33
CA GLU A 410 -10.71 22.63 -3.33
C GLU A 410 -11.75 22.43 -4.47
N ILE A 411 -12.57 23.43 -4.76
CA ILE A 411 -13.47 23.41 -5.94
C ILE A 411 -12.68 23.37 -7.25
N ALA A 412 -11.61 24.17 -7.40
CA ALA A 412 -10.78 24.17 -8.61
C ALA A 412 -10.14 22.78 -8.83
N GLU A 413 -9.58 22.20 -7.77
CA GLU A 413 -8.95 20.87 -7.79
C GLU A 413 -9.97 19.75 -8.10
N LEU A 414 -11.19 19.80 -7.55
CA LEU A 414 -12.27 18.86 -7.87
C LEU A 414 -12.69 18.90 -9.36
N HIS A 415 -12.48 20.04 -10.01
CA HIS A 415 -12.71 20.23 -11.45
C HIS A 415 -11.47 19.90 -12.31
N GLY A 416 -10.37 19.42 -11.69
CA GLY A 416 -9.12 19.13 -12.38
C GLY A 416 -8.36 20.37 -12.83
N GLY A 417 -8.70 21.53 -12.27
CA GLY A 417 -8.09 22.81 -12.57
C GLY A 417 -7.06 23.25 -11.54
N THR A 418 -6.56 24.48 -11.70
CA THR A 418 -5.58 25.10 -10.81
C THR A 418 -5.99 26.53 -10.47
N ILE A 419 -5.66 26.97 -9.25
CA ILE A 419 -5.76 28.36 -8.82
C ILE A 419 -4.35 28.90 -8.55
N HIS A 420 -4.04 30.06 -9.13
CA HIS A 420 -2.79 30.79 -8.94
C HIS A 420 -3.08 32.19 -8.40
N VAL A 421 -2.12 32.76 -7.68
CA VAL A 421 -2.22 34.10 -7.09
C VAL A 421 -0.93 34.86 -7.33
N ASP A 422 -1.05 36.10 -7.80
CA ASP A 422 0.01 37.08 -7.85
C ASP A 422 -0.45 38.33 -7.10
N SER A 423 0.36 38.85 -6.18
CA SER A 423 -0.01 39.99 -5.35
C SER A 423 1.20 40.81 -4.96
N GLU A 424 1.00 42.11 -4.84
CA GLU A 424 1.98 43.06 -4.33
C GLU A 424 1.29 44.02 -3.34
N VAL A 425 1.92 44.20 -2.17
CA VAL A 425 1.38 45.02 -1.09
C VAL A 425 1.21 46.47 -1.56
N GLY A 426 0.02 47.01 -1.39
CA GLY A 426 -0.36 48.37 -1.82
C GLY A 426 -0.66 48.53 -3.31
N VAL A 427 -0.54 47.46 -4.11
CA VAL A 427 -0.85 47.47 -5.56
C VAL A 427 -2.15 46.71 -5.84
N GLY A 428 -2.33 45.55 -5.22
CA GLY A 428 -3.52 44.71 -5.37
C GLY A 428 -3.19 43.24 -5.59
N THR A 429 -4.22 42.44 -5.85
CA THR A 429 -4.11 40.98 -6.03
C THR A 429 -4.74 40.53 -7.34
N THR A 430 -4.17 39.50 -7.95
CA THR A 430 -4.73 38.82 -9.12
C THR A 430 -4.81 37.33 -8.83
N PHE A 431 -6.04 36.81 -8.79
CA PHE A 431 -6.31 35.38 -8.78
C PHE A 431 -6.59 34.90 -10.20
N THR A 432 -5.97 33.78 -10.58
CA THR A 432 -6.17 33.13 -11.88
C THR A 432 -6.61 31.69 -11.68
N VAL A 433 -7.78 31.33 -12.19
CA VAL A 433 -8.37 30.00 -12.10
C VAL A 433 -8.41 29.40 -13.49
N SER A 434 -7.75 28.26 -13.69
CA SER A 434 -7.69 27.55 -14.96
C SER A 434 -8.43 26.22 -14.82
N LEU A 435 -9.54 26.04 -15.55
CA LEU A 435 -10.35 24.83 -15.53
C LEU A 435 -10.28 24.12 -16.89
N PRO A 436 -10.11 22.80 -16.95
CA PRO A 436 -10.09 22.07 -18.21
C PRO A 436 -11.49 22.07 -18.87
N ILE A 437 -11.54 22.44 -20.14
CA ILE A 437 -12.71 22.28 -21.02
C ILE A 437 -12.70 20.80 -21.45
N ALA A 438 -13.73 20.02 -21.08
CA ALA A 438 -13.65 18.56 -21.05
C ALA A 438 -13.03 17.88 -22.30
N GLY A 439 -12.12 16.94 -22.03
CA GLY A 439 -11.59 15.97 -22.99
C GLY A 439 -10.26 15.33 -22.60
N GLN A 440 -9.38 16.00 -21.83
CA GLN A 440 -8.07 15.44 -21.48
C GLN A 440 -7.72 15.73 -20.02
N LYS A 441 -7.66 14.66 -19.21
CA LYS A 441 -6.87 14.67 -17.97
C LYS A 441 -5.44 15.06 -18.34
N LYS A 442 -4.84 16.03 -17.64
CA LYS A 442 -3.39 16.25 -17.66
C LYS A 442 -2.71 14.93 -17.31
N SER A 443 -2.03 14.32 -18.29
CA SER A 443 -1.09 13.24 -18.03
C SER A 443 0.11 13.87 -17.33
N SER A 444 0.12 13.80 -16.01
CA SER A 444 1.27 14.14 -15.17
C SER A 444 2.28 13.00 -15.14
#